data_AF-A0A9X8MHP7-F1
#
_entry.id   AF-A0A9X8MHP7-F1
#
_cell.length_a   1.000
_cell.length_b   1.000
_cell.length_c   1.000
_cell.angle_alpha   90.00
_cell.angle_beta   90.00
_cell.angle_gamma   90.00
#
_symmetry.space_group_name_H-M   'P 1'
#
loop_
_entity.id
_entity.type
_entity.pdbx_description
1 polymer ?
#
loop_
_entity_poly.entity_id
_entity_poly.type
_entity_poly.pdbx_seq_one_letter_code
_entity_poly.pdbx_strand_id
1 'polypeptide(L)'
;MRWNFRVMRHAPTPESNEEFLAIHEVYYSDDHTEETEEQMAKLGYTSNPVSVTGESVESLRWTLTRMLEALDKPVLPYKEEE
;
A
#
# COMPACT_ATOMS: atom_id res chain seq x y z
N MET A 1 -0.54 6.81 15.18
CA MET A 1 -1.37 6.43 14.01
C MET A 1 -0.81 7.06 12.74
N ARG A 2 -0.10 6.30 11.90
CA ARG A 2 0.42 6.81 10.62
C ARG A 2 0.03 5.87 9.48
N TRP A 3 -0.86 6.33 8.60
CA TRP A 3 -1.08 5.71 7.30
C TRP A 3 0.16 5.91 6.43
N ASN A 4 0.56 4.86 5.73
CA ASN A 4 1.76 4.81 4.92
C ASN A 4 1.46 4.22 3.56
N PHE A 5 2.18 4.69 2.54
CA PHE A 5 2.05 4.16 1.19
C PHE A 5 3.01 2.98 1.05
N ARG A 6 2.51 1.84 0.58
CA ARG A 6 3.30 0.63 0.30
C ARG A 6 2.89 0.01 -1.02
N VAL A 7 3.87 -0.48 -1.78
CA VAL A 7 3.62 -1.35 -2.93
C VAL A 7 3.17 -2.71 -2.40
N MET A 8 2.05 -3.19 -2.92
CA MET A 8 1.49 -4.49 -2.61
C MET A 8 1.34 -5.32 -3.89
N ARG A 9 1.64 -6.61 -3.78
CA ARG A 9 1.51 -7.61 -4.84
C ARG A 9 0.18 -8.31 -4.72
N HIS A 10 -0.65 -8.17 -5.74
CA HIS A 10 -1.90 -8.89 -5.90
C HIS A 10 -1.66 -10.21 -6.58
N ALA A 11 -2.29 -11.25 -6.06
CA ALA A 11 -2.33 -12.55 -6.72
C ALA A 11 -3.12 -12.46 -8.03
N PRO A 12 -2.89 -13.38 -8.99
CA PRO A 12 -3.69 -13.46 -10.20
C PRO A 12 -5.17 -13.60 -9.85
N THR A 13 -6.02 -12.85 -10.55
CA THR A 13 -7.47 -13.00 -10.42
C THR A 13 -7.98 -13.99 -11.48
N PRO A 14 -9.19 -14.57 -11.32
CA PRO A 14 -9.78 -15.41 -12.36
C PRO A 14 -9.94 -14.69 -13.72
N GLU A 15 -10.01 -13.36 -13.71
CA GLU A 15 -10.15 -12.51 -14.89
C GLU A 15 -8.79 -12.11 -15.49
N SER A 16 -7.75 -12.06 -14.67
CA SER A 16 -6.38 -11.69 -15.04
C SER A 16 -5.41 -12.70 -14.45
N ASN A 17 -4.93 -13.63 -15.28
CA ASN A 17 -3.96 -14.67 -14.87
C ASN A 17 -2.53 -14.12 -14.63
N GLU A 18 -2.41 -12.83 -14.37
CA GLU A 18 -1.15 -12.14 -14.12
C GLU A 18 -1.19 -11.47 -12.74
N GLU A 19 -0.09 -11.61 -12.00
CA GLU A 19 0.15 -10.81 -10.80
C GLU A 19 0.30 -9.34 -11.19
N PHE A 20 -0.20 -8.44 -10.35
CA PHE A 20 0.02 -7.02 -10.53
C PHE A 20 0.45 -6.34 -9.23
N LEU A 21 1.12 -5.19 -9.38
CA LEU A 21 1.54 -4.35 -8.28
C LEU A 21 0.63 -3.14 -8.18
N ALA A 22 0.22 -2.81 -6.96
CA ALA A 22 -0.58 -1.63 -6.68
C ALA A 22 -0.08 -0.97 -5.40
N ILE A 23 -0.24 0.36 -5.28
CA ILE A 23 0.10 1.08 -4.05
C ILE A 23 -1.16 1.21 -3.21
N HIS A 24 -1.09 0.80 -1.94
CA HIS A 24 -2.17 0.91 -0.97
C HIS A 24 -1.76 1.79 0.21
N GLU A 25 -2.75 2.32 0.92
CA GLU A 25 -2.52 2.90 2.24
C GLU A 25 -2.53 1.77 3.27
N VAL A 26 -1.47 1.69 4.06
CA VAL A 26 -1.23 0.69 5.09
C VAL A 26 -1.14 1.39 6.44
N TYR A 27 -1.90 0.89 7.41
CA TYR A 27 -1.94 1.42 8.76
C TYR A 27 -0.95 0.66 9.66
N TYR A 28 0.05 1.36 10.18
CA TYR A 28 0.91 0.84 11.25
C TYR A 28 0.32 1.22 12.61
N SER A 29 0.05 0.23 13.46
CA SER A 29 -0.22 0.47 14.87
C SER A 29 1.06 0.94 15.56
N ASP A 30 0.93 1.85 16.52
CA ASP A 30 2.08 2.56 17.13
C ASP A 30 3.04 1.65 17.93
N ASP A 31 2.71 0.36 18.11
CA ASP A 31 3.52 -0.60 18.89
C ASP A 31 4.60 -1.34 18.07
N HIS A 32 4.58 -1.28 16.74
CA HIS A 32 5.53 -2.03 15.92
C HIS A 32 6.04 -1.19 14.74
N THR A 33 7.23 -0.61 14.91
CA THR A 33 8.02 0.05 13.84
C THR A 33 8.86 -0.93 13.02
N GLU A 34 8.71 -2.23 13.22
CA GLU A 34 9.56 -3.25 12.59
C GLU A 34 8.91 -3.87 11.36
N GLU A 35 9.66 -3.90 10.26
CA GLU A 35 9.23 -4.26 8.91
C GLU A 35 9.29 -5.77 8.64
N THR A 36 8.98 -6.59 9.64
CA THR A 36 9.02 -8.05 9.47
C THR A 36 7.71 -8.57 8.86
N GLU A 37 7.79 -9.52 7.92
CA GLU A 37 6.63 -10.09 7.21
C GLU A 37 5.50 -10.53 8.15
N GLU A 38 5.84 -11.01 9.34
CA GLU A 38 4.92 -11.50 10.36
C GLU A 38 4.13 -10.37 11.05
N GLN A 39 4.76 -9.21 11.27
CA GLN A 39 4.08 -8.01 11.75
C GLN A 39 3.25 -7.36 10.64
N MET A 40 3.70 -7.48 9.38
CA MET A 40 3.00 -6.95 8.21
C MET A 40 1.66 -7.66 7.95
N ALA A 41 1.56 -8.94 8.32
CA ALA A 41 0.33 -9.71 8.24
C ALA A 41 -0.79 -9.23 9.20
N LYS A 42 -0.50 -8.33 10.14
CA LYS A 42 -1.47 -7.77 11.11
C LYS A 42 -1.88 -6.33 10.78
N LEU A 43 -1.36 -5.77 9.68
CA LEU A 43 -1.61 -4.39 9.32
C LEU A 43 -2.92 -4.28 8.54
N GLY A 44 -3.75 -3.31 8.90
CA GLY A 44 -4.90 -2.93 8.08
C GLY A 44 -4.41 -2.18 6.84
N TYR A 45 -5.00 -2.44 5.68
CA TYR A 45 -4.75 -1.69 4.45
C TYR A 45 -6.04 -1.44 3.69
N THR A 46 -6.03 -0.44 2.81
CA THR A 46 -7.18 -0.11 1.97
C THR A 46 -7.46 -1.23 0.97
N SER A 47 -8.72 -1.57 0.74
CA SER A 47 -9.09 -2.55 -0.29
C SER A 47 -8.80 -2.03 -1.70
N ASN A 48 -9.03 -0.73 -1.92
CA ASN A 48 -8.74 -0.08 -3.20
C ASN A 48 -7.31 0.50 -3.20
N PRO A 49 -6.57 0.40 -4.31
CA PRO A 49 -5.32 1.12 -4.51
C PRO A 49 -5.51 2.63 -4.41
N VAL A 50 -4.44 3.34 -4.08
CA VAL A 50 -4.44 4.80 -4.01
C VAL A 50 -4.71 5.40 -5.38
N SER A 51 -5.69 6.29 -5.44
CA SER A 51 -5.96 7.09 -6.63
C SER A 51 -5.12 8.37 -6.64
N VAL A 52 -4.64 8.77 -7.82
CA VAL A 52 -3.84 9.98 -8.01
C VAL A 52 -4.78 11.18 -8.13
N THR A 53 -5.26 11.66 -6.98
CA THR A 53 -6.19 12.79 -6.88
C THR A 53 -5.74 13.79 -5.80
N GLY A 54 -6.28 15.00 -5.86
CA GLY A 54 -6.02 16.06 -4.88
C GLY A 54 -6.83 17.31 -5.17
N GLU A 55 -7.11 18.11 -4.14
CA GLU A 55 -7.88 19.36 -4.25
C GLU A 55 -7.06 20.52 -4.86
N SER A 56 -5.74 20.34 -4.95
CA SER A 56 -4.80 21.29 -5.53
C SER A 56 -3.61 20.56 -6.16
N VAL A 57 -2.85 21.26 -6.99
CA VAL A 57 -1.59 20.73 -7.56
C VAL A 57 -0.58 20.38 -6.46
N GLU A 58 -0.59 21.09 -5.34
CA GLU A 58 0.28 20.81 -4.20
C GLU A 58 -0.12 19.51 -3.49
N SER A 59 -1.42 19.31 -3.25
CA SER A 59 -1.94 18.05 -2.71
C SER A 59 -1.64 16.87 -3.64
N LEU A 60 -1.82 17.06 -4.95
CA LEU A 60 -1.48 16.04 -5.95
C LEU A 60 0.02 15.71 -5.95
N ARG A 61 0.88 16.74 -5.86
CA ARG A 61 2.33 16.58 -5.77
C ARG A 61 2.73 15.81 -4.51
N TRP A 62 2.11 16.13 -3.37
CA TRP A 62 2.34 15.40 -2.12
C TRP A 62 2.00 13.92 -2.27
N THR A 63 0.83 13.59 -2.83
CA THR A 63 0.42 12.20 -3.09
C THR A 63 1.42 11.46 -3.98
N LEU A 64 1.83 12.08 -5.09
CA LEU A 64 2.83 11.51 -6.01
C LEU A 64 4.17 11.28 -5.31
N THR A 65 4.65 12.21 -4.49
CA THR A 65 5.88 12.04 -3.71
C THR A 65 5.77 10.84 -2.77
N ARG A 66 4.64 10.67 -2.06
CA ARG A 66 4.43 9.52 -1.18
C ARG A 66 4.37 8.19 -1.92
N MET A 67 3.76 8.17 -3.10
CA MET A 67 3.75 7.00 -3.98
C MET A 67 5.17 6.65 -4.46
N LEU A 68 5.97 7.65 -4.83
CA LEU A 68 7.36 7.43 -5.23
C LEU A 68 8.19 6.88 -4.07
N GLU A 69 8.09 7.46 -2.88
CA GLU A 69 8.74 6.94 -1.66
C GLU A 69 8.34 5.50 -1.30
N ALA A 70 7.16 5.04 -1.74
CA ALA A 70 6.71 3.67 -1.51
C ALA A 70 7.47 2.65 -2.36
N LEU A 71 8.00 3.06 -3.52
CA LEU A 71 8.75 2.20 -4.43
C LEU A 71 10.12 1.79 -3.87
N ASP A 72 10.67 2.58 -2.94
CA ASP A 72 11.93 2.30 -2.27
C ASP A 72 11.79 1.37 -1.05
N LYS A 73 10.55 0.96 -0.72
CA LYS A 73 10.23 0.10 0.43
C LYS A 73 9.96 -1.33 -0.02
N PRO A 74 10.12 -2.33 0.87
CA PRO A 74 9.78 -3.71 0.57
C PRO A 74 8.34 -3.87 0.06
N VAL A 75 8.18 -4.67 -1.01
CA VAL A 75 6.87 -5.02 -1.58
C VAL A 75 6.16 -6.01 -0.67
N LEU A 76 4.88 -5.76 -0.38
CA LEU A 76 4.08 -6.58 0.52
C LEU A 76 3.17 -7.53 -0.24
N PRO A 77 2.85 -8.73 0.27
CA PRO A 77 1.76 -9.51 -0.27
C PRO A 77 0.42 -8.85 0.07
N TYR A 78 -0.46 -8.68 -0.92
CA TYR A 78 -1.87 -8.35 -0.69
C TYR A 78 -2.64 -9.62 -0.37
N LYS A 79 -3.40 -9.61 0.73
CA LYS A 79 -4.31 -10.70 1.11
C LYS A 79 -5.72 -10.12 1.14
N GLU A 80 -6.65 -10.65 0.35
CA GLU A 80 -8.06 -10.33 0.59
C GLU A 80 -8.48 -11.01 1.90
N GLU A 81 -9.08 -10.26 2.83
CA GLU A 81 -9.78 -10.89 3.95
C GLU A 81 -10.98 -11.64 3.36
N GLU A 82 -11.03 -12.97 3.55
CA GLU A 82 -12.12 -13.86 3.11
C GLU A 82 -13.47 -13.53 3.77
#